data_AF-H9F8G8-F1
#
_entry.id   AF-H9F8G8-F1
#
_cell.length_a   1.000
_cell.length_b   1.000
_cell.length_c   1.000
_cell.angle_alpha   90.00
_cell.angle_beta   90.00
_cell.angle_gamma   90.00
#
_symmetry.space_group_name_H-M   'P 1'
#
loop_
_entity.id
_entity.type
_entity.pdbx_description
1 polymer ?
#
loop_
_entity_poly.entity_id
_entity_poly.type
_entity_poly.pdbx_seq_one_letter_code
_entity_poly.pdbx_strand_id
1 'polypeptide(L)'
;EDDDEGPYTPFDPPSGKLETVKWAFTWPLSFVLYFTVPNCNKPRWEKWFMVTFASSTLWIAAFSYMMVWMVTIIGYTLGIPDVIMGITFLAAGTSVPDCMASLIVARQGMGDMAVSNSIGSNVFDILIGLGLPWALQTLAVDYGSYIRLNSRGLIYSVGLLLASVFVTVFGVHLNKWQLDKKLGCGCLLLYGVFLCFSIMTEFNVFTFVNLPMCGDH
;
A
#
# COMPACT_ATOMS: atom_id res chain seq x y z
N GLU A 1 -8.62 -28.32 7.99
CA GLU A 1 -7.36 -28.67 8.66
C GLU A 1 -6.29 -27.80 8.04
N ASP A 2 -6.11 -26.60 8.59
CA ASP A 2 -4.99 -25.67 8.38
C ASP A 2 -5.13 -24.59 9.47
N ASP A 3 -5.25 -25.03 10.73
CA ASP A 3 -5.21 -24.18 11.93
C ASP A 3 -3.75 -24.12 12.45
N ASP A 4 -2.79 -23.87 11.56
CA ASP A 4 -1.39 -23.62 11.91
C ASP A 4 -1.07 -22.12 11.91
N GLU A 5 -2.07 -21.28 12.22
CA GLU A 5 -1.89 -19.88 12.63
C GLU A 5 -1.36 -19.79 14.08
N GLY A 6 -0.38 -20.62 14.42
CA GLY A 6 0.45 -20.40 15.60
C GLY A 6 1.25 -19.09 15.43
N PRO A 7 1.49 -18.32 16.49
CA PRO A 7 2.25 -17.08 16.38
C PRO A 7 3.64 -17.38 15.79
N TYR A 8 4.05 -16.65 14.74
CA TYR A 8 5.35 -16.79 14.09
C TYR A 8 6.49 -16.75 15.14
N THR A 9 6.94 -17.93 15.57
CA THR A 9 8.06 -18.10 16.48
C THR A 9 9.32 -18.20 15.61
N PRO A 10 10.33 -17.33 15.80
CA PRO A 10 11.57 -17.40 15.01
C PRO A 10 12.41 -18.66 15.32
N PHE A 11 11.87 -19.59 16.11
CA PHE A 11 12.54 -20.77 16.64
C PHE A 11 12.06 -22.07 16.02
N ASP A 12 10.96 -22.07 15.26
CA ASP A 12 10.43 -23.25 14.60
C ASP A 12 10.74 -23.20 13.09
N PRO A 13 11.74 -23.95 12.61
CA PRO A 13 12.08 -23.97 11.18
C PRO A 13 11.01 -24.74 10.38
N PRO A 14 10.50 -24.19 9.27
CA PRO A 14 9.53 -24.88 8.44
C PRO A 14 10.15 -26.05 7.67
N SER A 15 9.33 -27.06 7.36
CA SER A 15 9.77 -28.34 6.77
C SER A 15 10.05 -28.29 5.26
N GLY A 16 9.53 -27.27 4.55
CA GLY A 16 9.74 -27.11 3.10
C GLY A 16 11.01 -26.34 2.73
N LYS A 17 11.80 -26.81 1.74
CA LYS A 17 13.05 -26.16 1.30
C LYS A 17 12.88 -24.66 0.93
N LEU A 18 11.77 -24.32 0.26
CA LEU A 18 11.47 -22.92 -0.11
C LEU A 18 11.10 -22.09 1.12
N GLU A 19 10.41 -22.69 2.08
CA GLU A 19 10.01 -22.05 3.32
C GLU A 19 11.20 -21.85 4.25
N THR A 20 12.17 -22.79 4.28
CA THR A 20 13.42 -22.63 5.02
C THR A 20 14.25 -21.45 4.47
N VAL A 21 14.28 -21.25 3.14
CA VAL A 21 14.97 -20.10 2.52
C VAL A 21 14.26 -18.79 2.88
N LYS A 22 12.94 -18.74 2.78
CA LYS A 22 12.15 -17.57 3.19
C LYS A 22 12.36 -17.25 4.66
N TRP A 23 12.27 -18.27 5.52
CA TRP A 23 12.51 -18.18 6.96
C TRP A 23 13.91 -17.66 7.24
N ALA A 24 14.95 -18.17 6.58
CA ALA A 24 16.32 -17.69 6.80
C ALA A 24 16.51 -16.21 6.44
N PHE A 25 15.81 -15.74 5.39
CA PHE A 25 15.85 -14.33 4.99
C PHE A 25 15.08 -13.42 5.96
N THR A 26 13.90 -13.85 6.43
CA THR A 26 13.10 -13.09 7.40
C THR A 26 13.56 -13.26 8.85
N TRP A 27 14.37 -14.26 9.15
CA TRP A 27 14.83 -14.59 10.51
C TRP A 27 15.38 -13.41 11.32
N PRO A 28 16.34 -12.60 10.81
CA PRO A 28 16.86 -11.47 11.60
C PRO A 28 15.76 -10.43 11.90
N LEU A 29 14.86 -10.19 10.96
CA LEU A 29 13.72 -9.29 11.13
C LEU A 29 12.74 -9.84 12.17
N SER A 30 12.37 -11.12 12.04
CA SER A 30 11.47 -11.83 12.94
C SER A 30 12.03 -11.91 14.36
N PHE A 31 13.34 -12.09 14.52
CA PHE A 31 14.00 -12.08 15.82
C PHE A 31 13.90 -10.71 16.50
N VAL A 32 14.15 -9.63 15.77
CA VAL A 32 14.02 -8.25 16.29
C VAL A 32 12.56 -7.94 16.65
N LEU A 33 11.61 -8.31 15.79
CA LEU A 33 10.18 -8.11 16.05
C LEU A 33 9.69 -8.95 17.23
N TYR A 34 10.17 -10.18 17.39
CA TYR A 34 9.81 -11.04 18.53
C TYR A 34 10.22 -10.43 19.88
N PHE A 35 11.38 -9.77 19.94
CA PHE A 35 11.84 -9.11 21.16
C PHE A 35 11.18 -7.75 21.42
N THR A 36 10.75 -7.06 20.37
CA THR A 36 10.24 -5.68 20.48
C THR A 36 8.72 -5.59 20.52
N VAL A 37 8.00 -6.61 20.02
CA VAL A 37 6.54 -6.66 20.00
C VAL A 37 6.04 -7.70 21.00
N PRO A 38 5.40 -7.29 22.12
CA PRO A 38 4.85 -8.22 23.10
C PRO A 38 3.75 -9.09 22.47
N ASN A 39 3.80 -10.39 22.67
CA ASN A 39 2.80 -11.31 22.13
C ASN A 39 1.57 -11.42 23.04
N CYS A 40 0.47 -10.76 22.66
CA CYS A 40 -0.80 -10.76 23.40
C CYS A 40 -1.56 -12.10 23.37
N ASN A 41 -1.17 -13.03 22.49
CA ASN A 41 -1.82 -14.34 22.40
C ASN A 41 -1.44 -15.25 23.59
N LYS A 42 -0.45 -14.85 24.41
CA LYS A 42 -0.12 -15.55 25.65
C LYS A 42 -0.94 -14.98 26.81
N PRO A 43 -1.57 -15.82 27.67
CA PRO A 43 -2.41 -15.36 28.78
C PRO A 43 -1.69 -14.48 29.80
N ARG A 44 -0.35 -14.50 29.82
CA ARG A 44 0.49 -13.63 30.68
C ARG A 44 0.58 -12.17 30.18
N TRP A 45 0.32 -11.91 28.89
CA TRP A 45 0.54 -10.63 28.22
C TRP A 45 -0.74 -10.03 27.61
N GLU A 46 -1.90 -10.64 27.83
CA GLU A 46 -3.20 -10.19 27.31
C GLU A 46 -3.51 -8.71 27.66
N LYS A 47 -3.09 -8.26 28.85
CA LYS A 47 -3.27 -6.87 29.32
C LYS A 47 -2.35 -5.84 28.63
N TRP A 48 -1.36 -6.29 27.85
CA TRP A 48 -0.38 -5.43 27.19
C TRP A 48 -0.77 -5.07 25.75
N PHE A 49 -2.03 -5.32 25.37
CA PHE A 49 -2.54 -5.06 24.02
C PHE A 49 -2.22 -3.66 23.48
N MET A 50 -2.37 -2.60 24.29
CA MET A 50 -2.03 -1.24 23.86
C MET A 50 -0.53 -1.06 23.57
N VAL A 51 0.34 -1.72 24.33
CA VAL A 51 1.80 -1.66 24.12
C VAL A 51 2.16 -2.40 22.84
N THR A 52 1.57 -3.57 22.61
CA THR A 52 1.75 -4.32 21.37
C THR A 52 1.29 -3.51 20.17
N PHE A 53 0.10 -2.91 20.24
CA PHE A 53 -0.41 -2.03 19.19
C PHE A 53 0.52 -0.85 18.90
N ALA A 54 1.02 -0.16 19.95
CA ALA A 54 1.95 0.95 19.79
C ALA A 54 3.30 0.52 19.19
N SER A 55 3.86 -0.60 19.66
CA SER A 55 5.13 -1.15 19.15
C SER A 55 5.03 -1.58 17.69
N SER A 56 3.94 -2.25 17.29
CA SER A 56 3.68 -2.64 15.91
C SER A 56 3.49 -1.42 15.01
N THR A 57 2.76 -0.41 15.47
CA THR A 57 2.59 0.86 14.75
C THR A 57 3.93 1.56 14.53
N LEU A 58 4.81 1.58 15.53
CA LEU A 58 6.15 2.16 15.41
C LEU A 58 7.00 1.41 14.38
N TRP A 59 6.96 0.08 14.37
CA TRP A 59 7.67 -0.72 13.37
C TRP A 59 7.14 -0.54 11.96
N ILE A 60 5.82 -0.48 11.79
CA ILE A 60 5.20 -0.16 10.49
C ILE A 60 5.67 1.21 10.01
N ALA A 61 5.73 2.21 10.89
CA ALA A 61 6.24 3.54 10.55
C ALA A 61 7.73 3.50 10.14
N ALA A 62 8.56 2.75 10.87
CA ALA A 62 9.99 2.59 10.53
C ALA A 62 10.20 1.88 9.18
N PHE A 63 9.46 0.80 8.90
CA PHE A 63 9.53 0.11 7.62
C PHE A 63 8.98 0.94 6.47
N SER A 64 7.91 1.70 6.69
CA SER A 64 7.37 2.64 5.71
C SER A 64 8.40 3.71 5.34
N TYR A 65 9.09 4.30 6.33
CA TYR A 65 10.17 5.25 6.08
C TYR A 65 11.32 4.63 5.29
N MET A 66 11.76 3.43 5.67
CA MET A 66 12.82 2.71 4.95
C MET A 66 12.41 2.37 3.51
N MET A 67 11.15 1.98 3.29
CA MET A 67 10.61 1.69 1.97
C MET A 67 10.65 2.93 1.08
N VAL A 68 10.13 4.07 1.55
CA VAL A 68 10.15 5.34 0.81
C VAL A 68 11.59 5.72 0.47
N TRP A 69 12.50 5.66 1.46
CA TRP A 69 13.90 6.02 1.25
C TRP A 69 14.60 5.15 0.20
N MET A 70 14.40 3.83 0.25
CA MET A 70 14.94 2.89 -0.74
C MET A 70 14.38 3.14 -2.14
N VAL A 71 13.07 3.36 -2.24
CA VAL A 71 12.38 3.63 -3.51
C VAL A 71 12.92 4.91 -4.15
N THR A 72 13.14 5.97 -3.38
CA THR A 72 13.73 7.23 -3.88
C THR A 72 15.17 7.04 -4.34
N ILE A 73 16.01 6.30 -3.60
CA ILE A 73 17.39 6.01 -4.01
C ILE A 73 17.41 5.23 -5.33
N ILE A 74 16.58 4.20 -5.45
CA ILE A 74 16.49 3.39 -6.66
C ILE A 74 16.00 4.25 -7.84
N GLY A 75 14.98 5.09 -7.62
CA GLY A 75 14.46 6.02 -8.62
C GLY A 75 15.54 6.95 -9.16
N TYR A 76 16.30 7.57 -8.25
CA TYR A 76 17.43 8.44 -8.60
C TYR A 76 18.51 7.69 -9.39
N THR A 77 18.87 6.47 -8.96
CA THR A 77 19.91 5.66 -9.61
C THR A 77 19.50 5.19 -11.01
N LEU A 78 18.22 4.92 -11.23
CA LEU A 78 17.67 4.44 -12.51
C LEU A 78 17.22 5.57 -13.44
N GLY A 79 17.28 6.83 -13.02
CA GLY A 79 16.80 7.95 -13.82
C GLY A 79 15.26 8.00 -13.92
N ILE A 80 14.53 7.39 -12.98
CA ILE A 80 13.06 7.35 -12.99
C ILE A 80 12.53 8.45 -12.06
N PRO A 81 11.60 9.32 -12.54
CA PRO A 81 10.96 10.33 -11.70
C PRO A 81 10.31 9.76 -10.43
N ASP A 82 10.49 10.46 -9.31
CA ASP A 82 9.93 10.06 -8.00
C ASP A 82 8.40 9.87 -8.04
N VAL A 83 7.70 10.65 -8.87
CA VAL A 83 6.25 10.53 -9.05
C VAL A 83 5.88 9.14 -9.59
N ILE A 84 6.63 8.62 -10.56
CA ILE A 84 6.40 7.29 -11.14
C ILE A 84 6.70 6.20 -10.10
N MET A 85 7.81 6.34 -9.37
CA MET A 85 8.17 5.42 -8.30
C MET A 85 7.12 5.40 -7.18
N GLY A 86 6.52 6.56 -6.87
CA GLY A 86 5.44 6.71 -5.91
C GLY A 86 4.14 6.02 -6.34
N ILE A 87 3.64 6.31 -7.55
CA ILE A 87 2.37 5.75 -8.04
C ILE A 87 2.45 4.25 -8.39
N THR A 88 3.65 3.68 -8.48
CA THR A 88 3.86 2.26 -8.81
C THR A 88 4.37 1.45 -7.62
N PHE A 89 5.63 1.62 -7.24
CA PHE A 89 6.30 0.81 -6.22
C PHE A 89 5.77 1.12 -4.83
N LEU A 90 5.67 2.39 -4.46
CA LEU A 90 5.19 2.77 -3.14
C LEU A 90 3.70 2.42 -2.99
N ALA A 91 2.88 2.76 -3.98
CA ALA A 91 1.46 2.41 -4.00
C ALA A 91 1.22 0.88 -3.93
N ALA A 92 1.97 0.08 -4.69
CA ALA A 92 1.88 -1.37 -4.59
C ALA A 92 2.33 -1.88 -3.21
N GLY A 93 3.41 -1.31 -2.66
CA GLY A 93 3.96 -1.69 -1.37
C GLY A 93 2.98 -1.47 -0.20
N THR A 94 2.25 -0.35 -0.20
CA THR A 94 1.25 -0.05 0.84
C THR A 94 -0.02 -0.85 0.66
N SER A 95 -0.48 -1.10 -0.58
CA SER A 95 -1.72 -1.84 -0.84
C SER A 95 -1.60 -3.37 -0.69
N VAL A 96 -0.40 -3.94 -0.71
CA VAL A 96 -0.21 -5.41 -0.57
C VAL A 96 -0.70 -5.93 0.79
N PRO A 97 -0.30 -5.35 1.94
CA PRO A 97 -0.83 -5.73 3.26
C PRO A 97 -2.36 -5.62 3.34
N ASP A 98 -2.95 -4.54 2.86
CA ASP A 98 -4.41 -4.34 2.85
C ASP A 98 -5.13 -5.37 1.97
N CYS A 99 -4.54 -5.70 0.82
CA CYS A 99 -5.05 -6.75 -0.06
C CYS A 99 -5.00 -8.11 0.63
N MET A 100 -3.91 -8.43 1.33
CA MET A 100 -3.79 -9.69 2.09
C MET A 100 -4.83 -9.77 3.22
N ALA A 101 -5.01 -8.71 4.00
CA ALA A 101 -6.03 -8.65 5.05
C ALA A 101 -7.45 -8.85 4.47
N SER A 102 -7.75 -8.17 3.36
CA SER A 102 -9.04 -8.30 2.67
C SER A 102 -9.24 -9.71 2.10
N LEU A 103 -8.18 -10.33 1.58
CA LEU A 103 -8.21 -11.68 1.04
C LEU A 103 -8.48 -12.72 2.13
N ILE A 104 -7.84 -12.60 3.30
CA ILE A 104 -8.04 -13.52 4.44
C ILE A 104 -9.51 -13.47 4.88
N VAL A 105 -10.06 -12.27 5.07
CA VAL A 105 -11.46 -12.06 5.46
C VAL A 105 -12.44 -12.56 4.39
N ALA A 106 -12.14 -12.35 3.10
CA ALA A 106 -12.94 -12.87 2.00
C ALA A 106 -12.93 -14.41 1.95
N ARG A 107 -11.79 -15.05 2.27
CA ARG A 107 -11.67 -16.52 2.33
C ARG A 107 -12.48 -17.12 3.48
N GLN A 108 -12.69 -16.38 4.56
CA GLN A 108 -13.56 -16.75 5.67
C GLN A 108 -15.05 -16.59 5.35
N GLY A 109 -15.42 -16.22 4.11
CA GLY A 109 -16.80 -16.02 3.68
C GLY A 109 -17.36 -14.64 4.01
N MET A 110 -16.56 -13.74 4.59
CA MET A 110 -16.96 -12.38 4.96
C MET A 110 -16.68 -11.38 3.84
N GLY A 111 -17.24 -11.63 2.65
CA GLY A 111 -17.00 -10.79 1.46
C GLY A 111 -17.36 -9.31 1.66
N ASP A 112 -18.45 -9.03 2.38
CA ASP A 112 -18.88 -7.65 2.67
C ASP A 112 -17.85 -6.89 3.53
N MET A 113 -17.19 -7.59 4.46
CA MET A 113 -16.12 -7.03 5.29
C MET A 113 -14.84 -6.81 4.49
N ALA A 114 -14.53 -7.69 3.52
CA ALA A 114 -13.41 -7.49 2.62
C ALA A 114 -13.61 -6.24 1.73
N VAL A 115 -14.83 -6.03 1.23
CA VAL A 115 -15.17 -4.84 0.45
C VAL A 115 -15.14 -3.57 1.31
N SER A 116 -15.65 -3.62 2.54
CA SER A 116 -15.61 -2.46 3.44
C SER A 116 -14.19 -2.09 3.84
N ASN A 117 -13.31 -3.07 4.07
CA ASN A 117 -11.89 -2.83 4.33
C ASN A 117 -11.21 -2.14 3.14
N SER A 118 -11.44 -2.64 1.92
CA SER A 118 -10.86 -2.06 0.70
C SER A 118 -11.31 -0.61 0.46
N ILE A 119 -12.57 -0.28 0.74
CA ILE A 119 -13.07 1.10 0.60
C ILE A 119 -12.56 1.97 1.75
N GLY A 120 -12.59 1.45 2.98
CA GLY A 120 -12.19 2.16 4.19
C GLY A 120 -10.72 2.57 4.19
N SER A 121 -9.80 1.66 3.85
CA SER A 121 -8.36 1.97 3.78
C SER A 121 -8.07 3.09 2.78
N ASN A 122 -8.67 3.06 1.59
CA ASN A 122 -8.48 4.12 0.58
C ASN A 122 -9.01 5.48 1.05
N VAL A 123 -10.16 5.51 1.74
CA VAL A 123 -10.72 6.75 2.30
C VAL A 123 -9.82 7.27 3.42
N PHE A 124 -9.29 6.38 4.27
CA PHE A 124 -8.35 6.73 5.32
C PHE A 124 -7.05 7.30 4.76
N ASP A 125 -6.48 6.68 3.73
CA ASP A 125 -5.26 7.14 3.07
C ASP A 125 -5.41 8.54 2.44
N ILE A 126 -6.56 8.82 1.82
CA ILE A 126 -6.83 10.15 1.27
C ILE A 126 -7.00 11.19 2.39
N LEU A 127 -7.80 10.90 3.41
CA LEU A 127 -8.11 11.87 4.45
C LEU A 127 -6.94 12.11 5.40
N ILE A 128 -6.31 11.04 5.87
CA ILE A 128 -5.22 11.09 6.84
C ILE A 128 -3.88 11.17 6.12
N GLY A 129 -3.64 10.33 5.12
CA GLY A 129 -2.35 10.29 4.41
C GLY A 129 -2.05 11.56 3.59
N LEU A 130 -3.05 12.18 2.95
CA LEU A 130 -2.85 13.47 2.25
C LEU A 130 -3.25 14.67 3.12
N GLY A 131 -4.40 14.60 3.79
CA GLY A 131 -4.96 15.73 4.52
C GLY A 131 -4.15 16.13 5.75
N LEU A 132 -3.64 15.17 6.53
CA LEU A 132 -2.91 15.46 7.76
C LEU A 132 -1.54 16.12 7.51
N PRO A 133 -0.68 15.62 6.58
CA PRO A 133 0.58 16.30 6.27
C PRO A 133 0.37 17.72 5.72
N TRP A 134 -0.63 17.95 4.87
CA TRP A 134 -0.93 19.28 4.36
C TRP A 134 -1.43 20.22 5.46
N ALA A 135 -2.31 19.75 6.34
CA ALA A 135 -2.76 20.51 7.49
C ALA A 135 -1.58 20.87 8.39
N LEU A 136 -0.70 19.91 8.70
CA LEU A 136 0.46 20.11 9.54
C LEU A 136 1.49 21.08 8.91
N GLN A 137 1.73 20.99 7.60
CA GLN A 137 2.59 21.93 6.88
C GLN A 137 2.03 23.36 6.97
N THR A 138 0.73 23.52 6.74
CA THR A 138 0.06 24.84 6.68
C THR A 138 -0.14 25.47 8.06
N LEU A 139 -0.30 24.65 9.11
CA LEU A 139 -0.56 25.10 10.48
C LEU A 139 0.66 25.15 11.39
N ALA A 140 1.70 24.32 11.16
CA ALA A 140 2.78 24.18 12.13
C ALA A 140 4.17 24.53 11.56
N VAL A 141 4.39 24.35 10.25
CA VAL A 141 5.70 24.57 9.63
C VAL A 141 5.76 25.95 8.97
N ASP A 142 4.87 26.21 8.00
CA ASP A 142 4.78 27.49 7.31
C ASP A 142 3.34 28.00 7.34
N TYR A 143 3.03 28.81 8.35
CA TYR A 143 1.71 29.44 8.54
C TYR A 143 1.27 30.20 7.29
N GLY A 144 0.22 29.71 6.62
CA GLY A 144 -0.34 30.34 5.43
C GLY A 144 0.42 30.05 4.12
N SER A 145 1.34 29.09 4.12
CA SER A 145 1.93 28.59 2.87
C SER A 145 0.88 27.92 1.97
N TYR A 146 1.08 28.03 0.67
CA TYR A 146 0.26 27.36 -0.33
C TYR A 146 1.12 26.33 -1.07
N ILE A 147 0.66 25.09 -1.11
CA ILE A 147 1.35 24.00 -1.81
C ILE A 147 1.05 24.14 -3.30
N ARG A 148 2.07 24.46 -4.10
CA ARG A 148 1.93 24.56 -5.56
C ARG A 148 1.80 23.16 -6.17
N LEU A 149 0.58 22.78 -6.51
CA LEU A 149 0.29 21.58 -7.29
C LEU A 149 0.46 21.87 -8.79
N ASN A 150 1.23 21.04 -9.50
CA ASN A 150 1.37 21.14 -10.95
C ASN A 150 0.00 20.87 -11.62
N SER A 151 -0.60 21.91 -12.21
CA SER A 151 -2.00 21.88 -12.62
C SER A 151 -2.28 20.98 -13.84
N ARG A 152 -1.28 20.70 -14.68
CA ARG A 152 -1.50 19.88 -15.89
C ARG A 152 -1.55 18.39 -15.55
N GLY A 153 -0.55 17.87 -14.84
CA GLY A 153 -0.53 16.46 -14.42
C GLY A 153 -1.71 16.11 -13.52
N LEU A 154 -2.04 16.98 -12.56
CA LEU A 154 -3.13 16.73 -11.61
C LEU A 154 -4.49 16.53 -12.31
N ILE A 155 -4.82 17.32 -13.34
CA ILE A 155 -6.10 17.16 -14.06
C ILE A 155 -6.17 15.80 -14.74
N TYR A 156 -5.07 15.35 -15.37
CA TYR A 156 -5.03 14.04 -16.02
C TYR A 156 -5.11 12.91 -14.98
N SER A 157 -4.34 12.97 -13.90
CA SER A 157 -4.37 11.97 -12.83
C SER A 157 -5.75 11.86 -12.17
N VAL A 158 -6.39 12.98 -11.85
CA VAL A 158 -7.75 13.00 -11.27
C VAL A 158 -8.78 12.50 -12.26
N GLY A 159 -8.72 12.93 -13.53
CA GLY A 159 -9.63 12.46 -14.57
C GLY A 159 -9.54 10.96 -14.79
N LEU A 160 -8.32 10.43 -14.82
CA LEU A 160 -8.05 8.99 -14.92
C LEU A 160 -8.60 8.23 -13.70
N LEU A 161 -8.36 8.73 -12.49
CA LEU A 161 -8.83 8.09 -11.26
C LEU A 161 -10.37 8.07 -11.18
N LEU A 162 -11.04 9.16 -11.55
CA LEU A 162 -12.51 9.19 -11.62
C LEU A 162 -13.05 8.23 -12.69
N ALA A 163 -12.40 8.16 -13.86
CA ALA A 163 -12.78 7.22 -14.90
C ALA A 163 -12.64 5.76 -14.45
N SER A 164 -11.56 5.41 -13.73
CA SER A 164 -11.35 4.04 -13.25
C SER A 164 -12.38 3.63 -12.20
N VAL A 165 -12.72 4.53 -11.27
CA VAL A 165 -13.80 4.32 -10.30
C VAL A 165 -15.13 4.14 -11.02
N PHE A 166 -15.46 5.01 -11.96
CA PHE A 166 -16.71 4.93 -12.72
C PHE A 166 -16.84 3.59 -13.47
N VAL A 167 -15.82 3.18 -14.21
CA VAL A 167 -15.86 1.92 -14.97
C VAL A 167 -15.95 0.71 -14.04
N THR A 168 -15.25 0.74 -12.89
CA THR A 168 -15.29 -0.35 -11.92
C THR A 168 -16.67 -0.47 -11.27
N VAL A 169 -17.24 0.63 -10.80
CA VAL A 169 -18.60 0.66 -10.19
C VAL A 169 -19.65 0.25 -11.22
N PHE A 170 -19.54 0.75 -12.46
CA PHE A 170 -20.44 0.38 -13.54
C PHE A 170 -20.33 -1.13 -13.86
N GLY A 171 -19.11 -1.69 -13.90
CA GLY A 171 -18.89 -3.12 -14.09
C GLY A 171 -19.49 -3.98 -12.98
N VAL A 172 -19.35 -3.56 -11.72
CA VAL A 172 -19.99 -4.23 -10.56
C VAL A 172 -21.52 -4.15 -10.66
N HIS A 173 -22.05 -2.99 -11.08
CA HIS A 173 -23.49 -2.79 -11.25
C HIS A 173 -24.08 -3.69 -12.34
N LEU A 174 -23.39 -3.82 -13.47
CA LEU A 174 -23.77 -4.76 -14.53
C LEU A 174 -23.74 -6.21 -14.07
N ASN A 175 -22.83 -6.56 -13.15
CA ASN A 175 -22.76 -7.89 -12.54
C ASN A 175 -23.73 -8.07 -11.35
N LYS A 176 -24.76 -7.21 -11.22
CA LYS A 176 -25.80 -7.26 -10.18
C LYS A 176 -25.23 -7.33 -8.76
N TRP A 177 -24.11 -6.64 -8.51
CA TRP A 177 -23.44 -6.62 -7.20
C TRP A 177 -22.96 -7.99 -6.72
N GLN A 178 -22.74 -8.96 -7.61
CA GLN A 178 -22.13 -10.24 -7.26
C GLN A 178 -20.64 -10.22 -7.55
N LEU A 179 -19.82 -10.63 -6.57
CA LEU A 179 -18.37 -10.77 -6.74
C LEU A 179 -18.05 -12.13 -7.35
N ASP A 180 -17.99 -12.19 -8.68
CA ASP A 180 -17.58 -13.38 -9.43
C ASP A 180 -16.09 -13.35 -9.82
N LYS A 181 -15.50 -14.54 -10.03
CA LYS A 181 -14.13 -14.67 -10.58
C LYS A 181 -13.96 -13.96 -11.92
N LYS A 182 -15.03 -13.88 -12.73
CA LYS A 182 -15.03 -13.16 -14.02
C LYS A 182 -14.89 -11.65 -13.82
N LEU A 183 -15.65 -11.09 -12.89
CA LEU A 183 -15.56 -9.67 -12.52
C LEU A 183 -14.17 -9.36 -11.96
N GLY A 184 -13.64 -10.20 -11.07
CA GLY A 184 -12.28 -10.04 -10.53
C GLY A 184 -11.19 -10.07 -11.61
N CYS A 185 -11.27 -10.99 -12.58
CA CYS A 185 -10.36 -11.02 -13.73
C CYS A 185 -10.49 -9.75 -14.58
N GLY A 186 -11.72 -9.29 -14.83
CA GLY A 186 -11.99 -8.03 -15.52
C GLY A 186 -11.38 -6.81 -14.81
N CYS A 187 -11.52 -6.73 -13.48
CA CYS A 187 -10.93 -5.68 -12.65
C CYS A 187 -9.39 -5.70 -12.70
N LEU A 188 -8.76 -6.89 -12.66
CA LEU A 188 -7.29 -7.02 -12.79
C LEU A 188 -6.79 -6.57 -14.17
N LEU A 189 -7.49 -6.96 -15.24
CA LEU A 189 -7.17 -6.50 -16.60
C LEU A 189 -7.31 -4.98 -16.71
N LEU A 190 -8.41 -4.42 -16.18
CA LEU A 190 -8.64 -2.98 -16.19
C LEU A 190 -7.58 -2.21 -15.39
N TYR A 191 -7.18 -2.74 -14.22
CA TYR A 191 -6.09 -2.20 -13.42
C TYR A 191 -4.76 -2.19 -14.19
N GLY A 192 -4.43 -3.29 -14.88
CA GLY A 192 -3.21 -3.37 -15.71
C GLY A 192 -3.20 -2.37 -16.87
N VAL A 193 -4.34 -2.22 -17.57
CA VAL A 193 -4.50 -1.22 -18.64
C VAL A 193 -4.36 0.19 -18.09
N PHE A 194 -5.01 0.48 -16.96
CA PHE A 194 -4.99 1.78 -16.31
C PHE A 194 -3.58 2.17 -15.84
N LEU A 195 -2.87 1.23 -15.21
CA LEU A 195 -1.52 1.41 -14.73
C LEU A 195 -0.55 1.64 -15.90
N CYS A 196 -0.67 0.87 -16.99
CA CYS A 196 0.11 1.09 -18.21
C CYS A 196 -0.13 2.48 -18.81
N PHE A 197 -1.40 2.88 -18.96
CA PHE A 197 -1.76 4.19 -19.49
C PHE A 197 -1.26 5.35 -18.60
N SER A 198 -1.36 5.20 -17.28
CA SER A 198 -0.86 6.18 -16.32
C SER A 198 0.66 6.33 -16.41
N ILE A 199 1.39 5.22 -16.45
CA ILE A 199 2.85 5.23 -16.62
C ILE A 199 3.26 5.87 -17.95
N MET A 200 2.61 5.51 -19.06
CA MET A 200 2.92 6.09 -20.38
C MET A 200 2.66 7.60 -20.43
N THR A 201 1.61 8.07 -19.78
CA THR A 201 1.30 9.50 -19.68
C THR A 201 2.37 10.24 -18.88
N GLU A 202 2.83 9.63 -17.79
CA GLU A 202 3.80 10.22 -16.86
C GLU A 202 5.24 10.23 -17.41
N PHE A 203 5.58 9.27 -18.28
CA PHE A 203 6.85 9.23 -19.04
C PHE A 203 6.90 10.22 -20.21
N ASN A 204 5.95 11.15 -20.29
CA ASN A 204 5.84 12.16 -21.34
C ASN A 204 5.70 11.59 -22.77
N VAL A 205 5.25 10.34 -22.93
CA VAL A 205 5.13 9.69 -24.25
C VAL A 205 4.09 10.38 -25.12
N PHE A 206 2.98 10.82 -24.51
CA PHE A 206 1.87 11.47 -25.22
C PHE A 206 1.85 13.00 -25.06
N THR A 207 2.29 13.52 -23.91
CA THR A 207 2.27 14.96 -23.58
C THR A 207 3.39 15.29 -22.57
N PHE A 208 4.00 16.47 -22.61
CA PHE A 208 4.95 16.90 -21.56
C PHE A 208 4.20 17.25 -20.27
N VAL A 209 4.08 16.28 -19.37
CA VAL A 209 3.42 16.36 -18.05
C VAL A 209 4.45 16.61 -16.93
N ASN A 210 5.60 15.92 -16.97
CA ASN A 210 6.69 16.11 -16.03
C ASN A 210 7.84 16.92 -16.62
N LEU A 211 8.40 17.80 -15.80
CA LEU A 211 9.68 18.45 -16.10
C LEU A 211 10.77 17.38 -16.23
N PRO A 212 11.75 17.55 -17.14
CA PRO A 212 12.93 16.70 -17.14
C PRO A 212 13.55 16.72 -15.74
N MET A 213 13.97 15.55 -15.24
CA MET A 213 14.77 15.51 -14.01
C MET A 213 15.95 16.46 -14.21
N CYS A 214 16.20 17.32 -13.22
CA CYS A 214 17.29 18.28 -13.30
C CYS A 214 18.57 17.51 -13.65
N GLY A 215 19.09 17.74 -14.86
CA GLY A 215 20.41 17.28 -15.24
C GLY A 215 21.43 18.01 -14.40
N ASP A 216 22.45 17.29 -13.97
CA ASP A 216 23.63 17.86 -13.33
C ASP A 216 24.18 19.01 -14.19
N HIS A 217 24.06 20.23 -13.67
CA HIS A 217 24.86 21.38 -14.07
C HIS A 217 25.45 22.02 -12.83
#